data_AF-A0A8X8IHC2-F1
#
_entry.id   AF-A0A8X8IHC2-F1
#
_cell.length_a   1.000
_cell.length_b   1.000
_cell.length_c   1.000
_cell.angle_alpha   90.00
_cell.angle_beta   90.00
_cell.angle_gamma   90.00
#
_symmetry.space_group_name_H-M   'P 1'
#
loop_
_entity.id
_entity.type
_entity.pdbx_description
1 polymer ?
#
loop_
_entity_poly.entity_id
_entity_poly.type
_entity_poly.pdbx_seq_one_letter_code
_entity_poly.pdbx_strand_id
1 'polypeptide(L)'
;MKALFSACCIFLALGLAAQNTPPAHNVFIITTDGFRWQEVFNGADATLISDPELVKDTSLLKTEFWDADMEIRGTTCLLMRVQNLT
;
A
#
# COMPACT_ATOMS: atom_id res chain seq x y z
N MET A 1 29.36 -23.81 46.90
CA MET A 1 28.58 -22.60 46.52
C MET A 1 28.84 -22.19 45.07
N LYS A 2 30.11 -22.03 44.63
CA LYS A 2 30.48 -21.74 43.22
C LYS A 2 29.93 -22.74 42.17
N ALA A 3 29.92 -24.03 42.47
CA ALA A 3 29.40 -25.06 41.56
C ALA A 3 27.86 -25.00 41.40
N LEU A 4 27.14 -24.61 42.46
CA LEU A 4 25.68 -24.42 42.44
C LEU A 4 25.31 -23.19 41.60
N PHE A 5 26.08 -22.10 41.71
CA PHE A 5 25.88 -20.91 40.90
C PHE A 5 26.12 -21.20 39.41
N SER A 6 27.20 -21.93 39.09
CA SER A 6 27.50 -22.35 37.72
C SER A 6 26.40 -23.25 37.12
N ALA A 7 25.88 -24.21 37.89
CA ALA A 7 24.79 -25.08 37.45
C ALA A 7 23.49 -24.29 37.18
N CYS A 8 23.19 -23.27 37.98
CA CYS A 8 22.04 -22.40 37.79
C CYS A 8 22.15 -21.56 36.51
N CYS A 9 23.34 -21.02 36.21
CA CYS A 9 23.58 -20.28 34.97
C CYS A 9 23.41 -21.16 33.72
N ILE A 10 23.85 -22.41 33.77
CA ILE A 10 23.69 -23.37 32.66
C ILE A 10 22.22 -23.72 32.43
N PHE A 11 21.45 -23.92 33.51
CA PHE A 11 20.01 -24.16 33.43
C PHE A 11 19.24 -22.98 32.83
N LEU A 12 19.64 -21.75 33.17
CA LEU A 12 19.02 -20.54 32.64
C LEU A 12 19.31 -20.35 31.14
N ALA A 13 20.48 -20.77 30.67
CA ALA A 13 20.87 -20.69 29.26
C ALA A 13 20.08 -21.66 28.36
N LEU A 14 19.66 -22.81 28.89
CA LEU A 14 18.89 -23.81 28.15
C LEU A 14 17.43 -23.41 27.86
N GLY A 15 16.91 -22.38 28.56
CA GLY A 15 15.55 -21.85 28.37
C GLY A 15 15.42 -20.75 27.32
N LEU A 16 16.53 -20.28 26.74
CA LEU A 16 16.56 -19.20 25.75
C LEU A 16 16.24 -19.73 24.34
N ALA A 17 15.00 -20.17 24.11
CA ALA A 17 14.47 -20.40 22.77
C ALA A 17 14.03 -19.07 22.14
N ALA A 18 14.99 -18.31 21.63
CA ALA A 18 14.71 -17.06 20.93
C ALA A 18 14.23 -17.35 19.50
N GLN A 19 12.93 -17.15 19.28
CA GLN A 19 12.25 -16.97 17.98
C GLN A 19 12.01 -18.24 17.15
N ASN A 20 10.91 -18.93 17.45
CA ASN A 20 10.17 -19.67 16.43
C ASN A 20 9.47 -18.66 15.52
N THR A 21 10.15 -18.18 14.47
CA THR A 21 9.46 -17.46 13.38
C THR A 21 8.68 -18.48 12.57
N PRO A 22 7.33 -18.45 12.57
CA PRO A 22 6.56 -19.30 11.67
C PRO A 22 6.98 -18.99 10.21
N PRO A 23 6.92 -19.98 9.31
CA PRO A 23 7.21 -19.74 7.90
C PRO A 23 6.31 -18.60 7.41
N ALA A 24 6.90 -17.58 6.81
CA ALA A 24 6.17 -16.46 6.24
C ALA A 24 5.19 -17.01 5.20
N HIS A 25 3.90 -16.71 5.36
CA HIS A 25 2.88 -17.11 4.40
C HIS A 25 3.08 -16.33 3.11
N ASN A 26 2.72 -16.92 1.96
CA ASN A 26 2.95 -16.39 0.61
C ASN A 26 2.67 -14.88 0.52
N VAL A 27 3.72 -14.09 0.23
CA VAL A 27 3.61 -12.64 0.05
C VAL A 27 3.50 -12.35 -1.44
N PHE A 28 2.40 -11.72 -1.85
CA PHE A 28 2.20 -11.25 -3.22
C PHE A 28 2.41 -9.74 -3.26
N ILE A 29 3.27 -9.27 -4.15
CA ILE A 29 3.46 -7.84 -4.44
C ILE A 29 2.83 -7.57 -5.79
N ILE A 30 1.73 -6.82 -5.80
CA ILE A 30 1.04 -6.40 -7.01
C ILE A 30 1.41 -4.93 -7.25
N THR A 31 2.12 -4.66 -8.35
CA THR A 31 2.48 -3.30 -8.75
C THR A 31 1.68 -2.94 -9.99
N THR A 32 0.73 -2.02 -9.87
CA THR A 32 0.04 -1.42 -11.03
C THR A 32 0.89 -0.27 -11.55
N ASP A 33 1.54 -0.46 -12.70
CA ASP A 33 2.27 0.59 -13.40
C ASP A 33 1.29 1.73 -13.79
N GLY A 34 1.44 2.86 -13.09
CA GLY A 34 0.82 4.12 -13.46
C GLY A 34 -0.41 4.54 -12.65
N PHE A 35 -0.92 3.70 -11.74
CA PHE A 35 -1.98 4.10 -10.80
C PHE A 35 -1.65 3.72 -9.37
N ARG A 36 -1.94 4.65 -8.46
CA ARG A 36 -1.94 4.40 -7.03
C ARG A 36 -3.15 3.51 -6.71
N TRP A 37 -3.03 2.62 -5.74
CA TRP A 37 -4.13 1.76 -5.30
C TRP A 37 -5.39 2.56 -4.94
N GLN A 38 -5.22 3.77 -4.42
CA GLN A 38 -6.33 4.68 -4.13
C GLN A 38 -7.10 5.08 -5.40
N GLU A 39 -6.43 5.27 -6.55
CA GLU A 39 -7.07 5.67 -7.80
C GLU A 39 -7.84 4.51 -8.44
N VAL A 40 -7.35 3.28 -8.23
CA VAL A 40 -8.01 2.05 -8.70
C VAL A 40 -9.35 1.81 -7.96
N PHE A 41 -9.43 2.11 -6.67
CA PHE A 41 -10.62 1.82 -5.86
C PHE A 41 -11.48 3.05 -5.53
N ASN A 42 -10.89 4.24 -5.42
CA ASN A 42 -11.59 5.46 -5.02
C ASN A 42 -11.73 6.49 -6.16
N GLY A 43 -11.08 6.23 -7.30
CA GLY A 43 -10.99 7.16 -8.44
C GLY A 43 -10.05 8.32 -8.20
N ALA A 44 -10.16 9.36 -9.04
CA ALA A 44 -9.26 10.51 -9.02
C ALA A 44 -9.31 11.26 -7.66
N ASP A 45 -8.12 11.56 -7.11
CA ASP A 45 -7.98 12.31 -5.86
C ASP A 45 -8.22 13.81 -6.09
N ALA A 46 -9.17 14.38 -5.34
CA ALA A 46 -9.52 15.81 -5.39
C ALA A 46 -8.31 16.73 -5.21
N THR A 47 -7.36 16.35 -4.35
CA THR A 47 -6.17 17.15 -4.05
C THR A 47 -5.21 17.19 -5.23
N LEU A 48 -5.03 16.06 -5.92
CA LEU A 48 -4.14 15.95 -7.09
C LEU A 48 -4.74 16.62 -8.33
N ILE A 49 -6.04 16.43 -8.61
CA ILE A 49 -6.68 17.04 -9.79
C ILE A 49 -6.89 18.56 -9.65
N SER A 50 -6.80 19.08 -8.43
CA SER A 50 -6.91 20.51 -8.15
C SER A 50 -5.56 21.23 -8.13
N ASP A 51 -4.46 20.49 -8.17
CA ASP A 51 -3.12 21.04 -8.00
C ASP A 51 -2.59 21.58 -9.34
N PRO A 52 -2.41 22.91 -9.47
CA PRO A 52 -1.91 23.51 -10.72
C PRO A 52 -0.42 23.22 -10.99
N GLU A 53 0.36 22.77 -9.99
CA GLU A 53 1.75 22.35 -10.21
C GLU A 53 1.84 20.96 -10.85
N LEU A 54 0.85 20.11 -10.58
CA LEU A 54 0.78 18.73 -11.07
C LEU A 54 -0.02 18.61 -12.38
N VAL A 55 -0.98 19.51 -12.60
CA VAL A 55 -1.95 19.43 -13.69
C VAL A 55 -1.98 20.75 -14.47
N LYS A 56 -1.80 20.65 -15.80
CA LYS A 56 -1.89 21.81 -16.72
C LYS A 56 -3.28 22.43 -16.80
N ASP A 57 -4.33 21.61 -16.82
CA ASP A 57 -5.72 22.07 -16.88
C ASP A 57 -6.58 21.36 -15.82
N THR A 58 -6.62 21.98 -14.64
CA THR A 58 -7.38 21.47 -13.49
C THR A 58 -8.89 21.54 -13.72
N SER A 59 -9.35 22.45 -14.59
CA SER A 59 -10.77 22.62 -14.88
C SER A 59 -11.30 21.48 -15.77
N LEU A 60 -10.52 21.09 -16.76
CA LEU A 60 -10.82 19.97 -17.64
C LEU A 60 -10.76 18.65 -16.87
N LEU A 61 -9.71 18.41 -16.08
CA LEU A 61 -9.60 17.17 -15.30
C LEU A 61 -10.74 17.01 -14.28
N LYS A 62 -11.17 18.09 -13.63
CA LYS A 62 -12.34 18.01 -12.75
C LYS A 62 -13.62 17.70 -13.51
N THR A 63 -13.80 18.30 -14.68
CA THR A 63 -15.01 18.05 -15.47
C THR A 63 -15.07 16.61 -15.97
N GLU A 64 -13.93 16.03 -16.34
CA GLU A 64 -13.90 14.68 -16.91
C GLU A 64 -13.77 13.56 -15.86
N PHE A 65 -13.07 13.79 -14.73
CA PHE A 65 -12.68 12.71 -13.81
C PHE A 65 -13.20 12.87 -12.38
N TRP A 66 -13.83 14.00 -12.04
CA TRP A 66 -14.42 14.19 -10.71
C TRP A 66 -15.92 13.94 -10.72
N ASP A 67 -16.37 13.15 -9.75
CA ASP A 67 -17.78 12.91 -9.44
C ASP A 67 -17.93 12.83 -7.92
N ALA A 68 -19.11 13.16 -7.38
CA ALA A 68 -19.37 12.97 -5.96
C ALA A 68 -19.44 11.47 -5.60
N ASP A 69 -19.92 10.64 -6.54
CA ASP A 69 -20.01 9.20 -6.41
C ASP A 69 -18.65 8.53 -6.65
N MET A 70 -18.25 7.67 -5.71
CA MET A 70 -16.99 6.95 -5.76
C MET A 70 -16.94 5.89 -6.87
N GLU A 71 -18.06 5.22 -7.14
CA GLU A 71 -18.12 4.16 -8.15
C GLU A 71 -17.98 4.76 -9.56
N ILE A 72 -18.64 5.89 -9.80
CA ILE A 72 -18.54 6.64 -11.05
C ILE A 72 -17.10 7.16 -11.23
N ARG A 73 -16.51 7.80 -10.21
CA ARG A 73 -15.11 8.27 -10.28
C ARG A 73 -14.12 7.14 -10.58
N GLY A 74 -14.25 6.00 -9.90
CA GLY A 74 -13.36 4.86 -10.10
C GLY A 74 -13.43 4.34 -11.53
N THR A 75 -14.65 4.21 -12.06
CA THR A 75 -14.88 3.75 -13.43
C THR A 75 -14.29 4.71 -14.45
N THR A 76 -14.53 6.01 -14.31
CA THR A 76 -14.04 7.02 -15.24
C THR A 76 -12.50 7.14 -15.22
N CYS A 77 -11.88 7.01 -14.05
CA CYS A 77 -10.42 7.02 -13.92
C CYS A 77 -9.77 5.81 -14.62
N LEU A 78 -10.39 4.63 -14.54
CA LEU A 78 -9.92 3.43 -15.24
C LEU A 78 -10.10 3.53 -16.76
N LEU A 79 -11.22 4.09 -17.23
CA LEU A 79 -11.49 4.28 -18.67
C LEU A 79 -10.44 5.18 -19.34
N MET A 80 -9.95 6.22 -18.65
CA MET A 80 -8.89 7.09 -19.15
C MET A 80 -7.66 6.30 -19.60
N ARG A 81 -7.22 5.35 -18.79
CA ARG A 81 -6.01 4.57 -19.07
C ARG A 81 -6.21 3.65 -20.26
N VAL A 82 -7.40 3.08 -20.42
CA VAL A 82 -7.75 2.27 -21.59
C VAL A 82 -7.69 3.10 -22.87
N GLN A 83 -8.14 4.35 -22.83
CA GLN A 83 -8.08 5.25 -24.00
C GLN A 83 -6.69 5.82 -24.28
N ASN A 84 -5.81 5.92 -23.29
CA ASN A 84 -4.43 6.40 -23.44
C ASN A 84 -3.45 5.26 -23.83
N LEU A 85 -3.92 4.02 -23.91
CA LEU A 85 -3.14 2.85 -24.35
C LEU A 85 -3.37 2.50 -25.84
N THR A 86 -4.32 3.17 -26.51
CA THR A 86 -4.60 3.08 -27.95
C THR A 86 -4.06 4.29 -28.69
#